data_AF-A0A378MWT0-F1
#
_entry.id   AF-A0A378MWT0-F1
#
_cell.length_a   1.000
_cell.length_b   1.000
_cell.length_c   1.000
_cell.angle_alpha   90.00
_cell.angle_beta   90.00
_cell.angle_gamma   90.00
#
_symmetry.space_group_name_H-M   'P 1'
#
loop_
_entity.id
_entity.type
_entity.pdbx_description
1 polymer ?
#
loop_
_entity_poly.entity_id
_entity_poly.type
_entity_poly.pdbx_seq_one_letter_code
_entity_poly.pdbx_strand_id
1 'polypeptide(L)' 'MLKKRPLTTWESLAPNEYGFYANVNPNVDHPRWSQASERVIGAGGLLSVKRQPTLMFNGYENEVANLYRGLDLKVNY' A
#
# COMPACT_ATOMS: atom_id res chain seq x y z
N MET A 1 25.07 -7.96 4.47
CA MET A 1 23.60 -8.05 4.27
C MET A 1 23.08 -9.31 4.93
N LEU A 2 21.81 -9.32 5.35
CA LEU A 2 21.16 -10.49 5.95
C LEU A 2 20.80 -11.53 4.88
N LYS A 3 20.81 -12.82 5.24
CA LYS A 3 20.49 -13.94 4.33
C LYS A 3 19.00 -14.27 4.24
N LYS A 4 18.20 -13.79 5.20
CA LYS A 4 16.76 -14.06 5.32
C LYS A 4 16.00 -12.75 5.41
N ARG A 5 14.73 -12.77 4.99
CA ARG A 5 13.79 -11.66 5.13
C ARG A 5 13.69 -11.27 6.62
N PRO A 6 14.00 -10.02 7.00
CA PRO A 6 13.83 -9.58 8.37
C PRO A 6 12.35 -9.38 8.70
N LEU A 7 12.01 -9.46 9.98
CA LEU A 7 10.68 -9.10 10.47
C LEU A 7 10.58 -7.58 10.60
N THR A 8 9.49 -6.99 10.12
CA THR A 8 9.23 -5.55 10.28
C THR A 8 8.35 -5.28 11.50
N THR A 9 8.43 -4.07 12.06
CA THR A 9 7.71 -3.72 13.30
C THR A 9 6.19 -3.89 13.16
N TRP A 10 5.59 -3.41 12.07
CA TRP A 10 4.14 -3.49 11.88
C TRP A 10 3.66 -4.90 11.53
N GLU A 11 4.43 -5.66 10.74
CA GLU A 11 4.18 -7.08 10.52
C GLU A 11 4.22 -7.86 11.85
N SER A 12 5.14 -7.52 12.76
CA SER A 12 5.21 -8.16 14.07
C SER A 12 4.02 -7.81 14.98
N LEU A 13 3.53 -6.57 14.91
CA LEU A 13 2.48 -6.08 15.81
C LEU A 13 1.08 -6.45 15.33
N ALA A 14 0.84 -6.42 14.03
CA ALA A 14 -0.45 -6.71 13.41
C ALA A 14 -0.24 -7.42 12.06
N PRO A 15 0.19 -8.70 12.06
CA PRO A 15 0.52 -9.45 10.84
C PRO A 15 -0.66 -9.66 9.89
N ASN A 16 -1.89 -9.51 10.37
CA ASN A 16 -3.11 -9.58 9.58
C ASN A 16 -3.46 -8.25 8.89
N GLU A 17 -2.80 -7.15 9.25
CA GLU A 17 -3.04 -5.81 8.74
C GLU A 17 -1.92 -5.31 7.83
N TYR A 18 -0.67 -5.62 8.17
CA TYR A 18 0.51 -5.17 7.45
C TYR A 18 1.40 -6.37 7.13
N GLY A 19 1.65 -6.62 5.86
CA GLY A 19 2.69 -7.55 5.45
C GLY A 19 3.97 -6.81 5.05
N PHE A 20 4.87 -7.53 4.41
CA PHE A 20 6.25 -7.09 4.24
C PHE A 20 6.49 -6.21 3.02
N TYR A 21 5.78 -6.47 1.92
CA TYR A 21 6.00 -5.70 0.70
C TYR A 21 5.27 -4.36 0.74
N ALA A 22 4.08 -4.29 1.37
CA ALA A 22 3.34 -3.05 1.60
C ALA A 22 3.18 -2.16 0.34
N ASN A 23 3.09 -2.79 -0.84
CA ASN A 23 2.90 -2.07 -2.10
C ASN A 23 1.50 -1.44 -2.12
N VAL A 24 1.43 -0.15 -2.47
CA VAL A 24 0.15 0.56 -2.59
C VAL A 24 -0.69 -0.11 -3.67
N ASN A 25 -1.85 -0.64 -3.28
CA ASN A 25 -2.75 -1.37 -4.16
C ASN A 25 -4.21 -1.02 -3.84
N PRO A 26 -4.91 -0.26 -4.71
CA PRO A 26 -6.31 0.12 -4.48
C PRO A 26 -7.29 -1.06 -4.52
N ASN A 27 -6.85 -2.24 -4.98
CA ASN A 27 -7.67 -3.44 -5.10
C ASN A 27 -7.53 -4.39 -3.90
N VAL A 28 -6.72 -4.05 -2.90
CA VAL A 28 -6.52 -4.81 -1.67
C VAL A 28 -6.84 -3.90 -0.49
N ASP A 29 -8.00 -4.12 0.10
CA ASP A 29 -8.45 -3.34 1.25
C ASP A 29 -7.69 -3.75 2.51
N HIS A 30 -7.50 -2.78 3.40
CA HIS A 30 -7.06 -3.05 4.76
C HIS A 30 -8.23 -3.70 5.54
N PRO A 31 -8.00 -4.58 6.53
CA PRO A 31 -9.08 -5.24 7.27
C PRO A 31 -10.13 -4.30 7.89
N ARG A 32 -9.77 -3.03 8.12
CA ARG A 32 -10.61 -2.01 8.77
C ARG A 32 -11.09 -0.89 7.84
N TRP A 33 -10.54 -0.74 6.63
CA TRP A 33 -10.94 0.34 5.71
C TRP A 33 -10.55 0.03 4.26
N SER A 34 -11.28 0.62 3.31
CA SER A 34 -10.92 0.49 1.90
C SER A 34 -9.73 1.36 1.51
N GLN A 35 -8.85 0.80 0.66
CA GLN A 35 -7.70 1.50 0.09
C GLN A 35 -7.98 2.08 -1.30
N ALA A 36 -9.20 1.97 -1.82
CA ALA A 36 -9.55 2.45 -3.15
C ALA A 36 -9.51 3.99 -3.30
N SER A 37 -9.56 4.74 -2.19
CA SER A 37 -9.45 6.20 -2.22
C SER A 37 -8.70 6.75 -1.02
N GLU A 38 -8.01 7.86 -1.26
CA GLU A 38 -7.16 8.54 -0.29
C GLU A 38 -7.60 9.99 -0.08
N ARG A 39 -7.15 10.56 1.04
CA ARG A 39 -7.33 11.99 1.37
C ARG A 39 -6.06 12.73 1.00
N VAL A 40 -6.16 13.66 0.07
CA VAL A 40 -5.01 14.48 -0.34
C VAL A 40 -4.87 15.64 0.62
N ILE A 41 -3.74 15.68 1.34
CA ILE A 41 -3.42 16.78 2.24
C ILE A 41 -2.95 17.97 1.39
N GLY A 42 -3.57 19.13 1.59
CA GLY A 42 -3.23 20.38 0.87
C GLY A 42 -4.00 20.63 -0.42
N ALA A 43 -4.81 19.68 -0.92
CA ALA A 43 -5.57 19.86 -2.17
C ALA A 43 -6.93 20.58 -1.98
N GLY A 44 -7.00 21.48 -1.01
CA GLY A 44 -8.17 22.30 -0.66
C GLY A 44 -7.77 23.32 0.40
N GLY A 45 -8.61 24.35 0.63
CA GLY A 45 -8.38 25.32 1.71
C GLY A 45 -8.36 24.67 3.10
N LEU A 46 -8.07 25.45 4.14
CA LEU A 46 -7.82 25.00 5.52
C LEU A 46 -8.90 24.05 6.12
N LEU A 47 -10.11 24.04 5.54
CA LEU A 47 -11.26 23.24 5.99
C LEU A 47 -11.77 22.22 4.95
N SER A 48 -11.06 22.05 3.82
CA SER A 48 -11.52 21.20 2.72
C SER A 48 -10.67 19.95 2.59
N VAL A 49 -11.27 18.80 2.88
CA VAL A 49 -10.66 17.49 2.63
C VAL A 49 -11.03 17.05 1.21
N LYS A 50 -10.06 17.10 0.30
CA LYS A 50 -10.24 16.51 -1.04
C LYS A 50 -9.88 15.02 -1.00
N ARG A 51 -10.72 14.20 -1.62
CA ARG A 51 -10.42 12.78 -1.86
C ARG A 51 -10.10 12.55 -3.33
N GLN A 52 -9.26 11.56 -3.60
CA GLN A 52 -8.99 11.07 -4.95
C GLN A 52 -8.88 9.54 -4.95
N PRO A 53 -9.09 8.87 -6.09
CA PRO A 53 -8.78 7.45 -6.24
C PRO A 53 -7.29 7.19 -5.98
N THR A 54 -6.98 6.12 -5.25
CA THR A 54 -5.60 5.69 -5.02
C THR A 54 -5.09 4.99 -6.27
N LEU A 55 -3.86 5.31 -6.69
CA LEU A 55 -3.25 4.73 -7.88
C LEU A 55 -2.46 3.46 -7.52
N MET A 56 -2.43 2.49 -8.44
CA MET A 56 -1.61 1.29 -8.30
C MET A 56 -0.13 1.67 -8.19
N PHE A 57 0.60 1.02 -7.27
CA PHE A 57 1.98 1.38 -6.92
C PHE A 57 2.17 2.88 -6.67
N ASN A 58 1.13 3.55 -6.16
CA ASN A 58 1.10 4.99 -5.95
C ASN A 58 1.40 5.82 -7.22
N GLY A 59 1.06 5.30 -8.39
CA GLY A 59 1.27 5.95 -9.69
C GLY A 59 2.55 5.55 -10.43
N TYR A 60 3.39 4.69 -9.85
CA TYR A 60 4.68 4.27 -10.42
C TYR A 60 4.65 2.86 -11.04
N GLU A 61 3.48 2.43 -11.51
CA GLU A 61 3.29 1.08 -12.02
C GLU A 61 4.26 0.74 -13.17
N ASN A 62 4.48 1.67 -14.09
CA ASN A 62 5.34 1.45 -15.25
C ASN A 62 6.82 1.20 -14.85
N GLU A 63 7.22 1.77 -13.73
CA GLU A 63 8.59 1.74 -13.23
C GLU A 63 8.84 0.49 -12.37
N VAL A 64 7.88 0.10 -11.53
CA VAL A 64 8.11 -0.92 -10.49
C VAL A 64 7.37 -2.24 -10.69
N ALA A 65 6.32 -2.29 -11.53
CA ALA A 65 5.49 -3.49 -11.65
C ALA A 65 6.29 -4.73 -12.09
N ASN A 66 7.34 -4.53 -12.89
CA ASN A 66 8.19 -5.60 -13.38
C ASN A 66 8.91 -6.37 -12.27
N LEU A 67 9.20 -5.72 -11.13
CA LEU A 67 9.83 -6.35 -9.97
C LEU A 67 8.93 -7.37 -9.28
N TYR A 68 7.61 -7.23 -9.46
CA TYR A 68 6.59 -8.01 -8.78
C TYR A 68 5.82 -8.95 -9.70
N ARG A 69 6.24 -9.06 -10.96
CA ARG A 69 5.55 -9.89 -11.96
C ARG A 69 5.55 -11.36 -11.51
N GLY A 70 4.36 -11.95 -11.44
CA GLY A 70 4.18 -13.36 -11.03
C GLY A 70 4.06 -13.58 -9.52
N LEU A 71 4.15 -12.51 -8.70
CA LEU A 71 3.80 -12.57 -7.28
C LEU A 71 2.30 -12.32 -7.09
N ASP A 72 1.69 -13.05 -6.16
CA ASP A 72 0.34 -12.75 -5.70
C ASP A 72 0.37 -11.57 -4.72
N LEU A 73 -0.01 -10.40 -5.22
CA LEU A 73 -0.02 -9.14 -4.46
C LEU A 73 -1.19 -9.06 -3.45
N LYS A 74 -2.14 -10.00 -3.45
CA LYS A 74 -3.21 -10.10 -2.45
C LYS A 74 -2.80 -10.92 -1.23
N VAL A 75 -1.81 -11.80 -1.39
CA VAL A 75 -1.26 -12.61 -0.29
C VAL A 75 -0.02 -11.94 0.30
N ASN A 76 0.67 -11.12 -0.48
CA ASN A 76 1.94 -10.48 -0.13
C ASN A 76 1.83 -8.94 -0.08
N TYR A 77 0.76 -8.38 0.48
CA TYR A 77 0.64 -6.94 0.73
C TYR A 77 1.38 -6.50 1.99
#